data_AF-A0A0P7XTC7-F1
#
_entry.id   AF-A0A0P7XTC7-F1
#
_cell.length_a   1.000
_cell.length_b   1.000
_cell.length_c   1.000
_cell.angle_alpha   90.00
_cell.angle_beta   90.00
_cell.angle_gamma   90.00
#
_symmetry.space_group_name_H-M   'P 1'
#
loop_
_entity.id
_entity.type
_entity.pdbx_description
1 polymer ?
#
loop_
_entity_poly.entity_id
_entity_poly.type
_entity_poly.pdbx_seq_one_letter_code
_entity_poly.pdbx_strand_id
1 'polypeptide(L)'
;ILAYTEGLHGKWLFTEVRALFSRRYLLQNTALEIFLANRMAVMFNFPDSATVKKVVHCLPRVGVGTNFGLPQTRRISLASPKQLFKASNMTQRWQRREISNFEYLIFLNTISGRTYNDLNQYPVFPWVITNYETEELDLTLPSNFRDLSKPIGALNPKRAAFFTERFETWEDEQVPKFHYGTHYSTSSFTLMWLIRIEPFTTFFLNLQGGKFDHADRTFSSISRAWRNCQRDTSDVKELIPEFYYLPEMFVNSNNYNLGVMEDGTVVCDVELPPWAKTPEDFVRINRM
;
A
#
# COMPACT_ATOMS: atom_id res chain seq x y z
N ILE A 1 17.56 -1.05 -12.53
CA ILE A 1 16.73 0.07 -12.04
C ILE A 1 16.43 1.08 -13.14
N LEU A 2 17.42 1.82 -13.67
CA LEU A 2 17.17 2.89 -14.66
C LEU A 2 16.40 2.43 -15.91
N ALA A 3 16.58 1.18 -16.34
CA ALA A 3 15.85 0.60 -17.48
C ALA A 3 14.32 0.51 -17.26
N TYR A 4 13.87 0.46 -15.99
CA TYR A 4 12.45 0.46 -15.63
C TYR A 4 11.95 1.85 -15.21
N THR A 5 12.80 2.87 -15.30
CA THR A 5 12.43 4.24 -14.92
C THR A 5 11.86 4.98 -16.12
N GLU A 6 10.56 5.23 -16.08
CA GLU A 6 9.87 6.08 -17.05
C GLU A 6 10.10 7.57 -16.73
N GLY A 7 10.24 8.40 -17.77
CA GLY A 7 10.26 9.86 -17.62
C GLY A 7 11.62 10.53 -17.40
N LEU A 8 12.75 9.80 -17.45
CA LEU A 8 14.11 10.38 -17.39
C LEU A 8 14.31 11.51 -18.42
N HIS A 9 13.75 11.32 -19.61
CA HIS A 9 13.68 12.32 -20.69
C HIS A 9 12.23 12.50 -21.15
N GLY A 10 11.28 12.40 -20.21
CA GLY A 10 9.86 12.39 -20.50
C GLY A 10 9.35 13.72 -21.08
N LYS A 11 8.38 13.62 -21.98
CA LYS A 11 7.62 14.76 -22.50
C LYS A 11 6.13 14.49 -22.33
N TRP A 12 5.45 15.39 -21.63
CA TRP A 12 4.02 15.26 -21.36
C TRP A 12 3.26 16.44 -21.96
N LEU A 13 2.35 16.14 -22.89
CA LEU A 13 1.52 17.15 -23.52
C LEU A 13 0.44 17.63 -22.55
N PHE A 14 0.21 18.94 -22.51
CA PHE A 14 -0.82 19.54 -21.64
C PHE A 14 -2.22 19.00 -21.93
N THR A 15 -2.50 18.66 -23.20
CA THR A 15 -3.76 18.06 -23.64
C THR A 15 -4.02 16.68 -23.03
N GLU A 16 -2.97 15.99 -22.55
CA GLU A 16 -3.06 14.66 -21.94
C GLU A 16 -3.19 14.71 -20.42
N VAL A 17 -2.97 15.87 -19.80
CA VAL A 17 -3.08 16.00 -18.34
C VAL A 17 -4.55 15.88 -17.93
N ARG A 18 -4.84 15.02 -16.94
CA ARG A 18 -6.20 14.75 -16.43
C ARG A 18 -6.38 15.09 -14.96
N ALA A 19 -5.33 14.99 -14.15
CA ALA A 19 -5.38 15.41 -12.75
C ALA A 19 -4.00 15.85 -12.25
N LEU A 20 -4.01 16.78 -11.29
CA LEU A 20 -2.82 17.31 -10.62
C LEU A 20 -3.07 17.26 -9.11
N PHE A 21 -2.18 16.60 -8.39
CA PHE A 21 -2.27 16.48 -6.94
C PHE A 21 -1.02 17.02 -6.26
N SER A 22 -1.20 17.92 -5.30
CA SER A 22 -0.16 18.20 -4.31
C SER A 22 0.18 16.92 -3.56
N ARG A 23 1.48 16.67 -3.38
CA ARG A 23 2.02 15.50 -2.69
C ARG A 23 3.04 15.92 -1.64
N ARG A 24 3.34 14.96 -0.76
CA ARG A 24 4.48 15.04 0.12
C ARG A 24 5.60 14.15 -0.40
N TYR A 25 6.83 14.51 -0.11
CA TYR A 25 8.00 13.67 -0.27
C TYR A 25 8.85 13.78 1.00
N LEU A 26 9.20 12.66 1.62
CA LEU A 26 9.84 12.64 2.95
C LEU A 26 9.10 13.52 3.98
N LEU A 27 7.76 13.42 3.98
CA LEU A 27 6.83 14.20 4.80
C LEU A 27 6.79 15.72 4.51
N GLN A 28 7.60 16.24 3.58
CA GLN A 28 7.61 17.64 3.17
C GLN A 28 6.57 17.91 2.08
N ASN A 29 5.77 18.97 2.20
CA ASN A 29 4.74 19.34 1.21
C ASN A 29 5.34 20.08 -0.01
N THR A 30 6.24 19.39 -0.70
CA THR A 30 7.09 19.94 -1.77
C THR A 30 6.99 19.14 -3.07
N ALA A 31 6.05 18.21 -3.18
CA ALA A 31 5.91 17.36 -4.36
C ALA A 31 4.58 17.59 -5.11
N LEU A 32 4.56 17.17 -6.37
CA LEU A 32 3.40 17.19 -7.25
C LEU A 32 3.33 15.92 -8.05
N GLU A 33 2.14 15.35 -8.20
CA GLU A 33 1.89 14.21 -9.07
C GLU A 33 0.90 14.57 -10.17
N ILE A 34 1.23 14.15 -11.39
CA ILE A 34 0.51 14.45 -12.63
C ILE A 34 0.00 13.15 -13.21
N PHE A 35 -1.33 13.05 -13.38
CA PHE A 35 -2.00 11.91 -14.00
C PHE A 35 -2.41 12.25 -15.43
N LEU A 36 -2.16 11.32 -16.34
CA LEU A 36 -2.36 11.46 -17.77
C LEU A 36 -3.57 10.65 -18.27
N ALA A 37 -4.00 10.90 -19.50
CA ALA A 37 -5.15 10.24 -20.13
C ALA A 37 -4.97 8.72 -20.27
N ASN A 38 -3.74 8.26 -20.51
CA ASN A 38 -3.37 6.85 -20.59
C ASN A 38 -3.21 6.15 -19.22
N ARG A 39 -3.71 6.77 -18.13
CA ARG A 39 -3.62 6.28 -16.74
C ARG A 39 -2.21 6.24 -16.14
N MET A 40 -1.18 6.62 -16.89
CA MET A 40 0.16 6.84 -16.35
C MET A 40 0.16 8.04 -15.39
N ALA A 41 1.02 7.98 -14.39
CA ALA A 41 1.26 9.08 -13.48
C ALA A 41 2.76 9.31 -13.31
N VAL A 42 3.17 10.57 -13.22
CA VAL A 42 4.55 10.95 -12.92
C VAL A 42 4.57 11.88 -11.71
N MET A 43 5.51 11.64 -10.80
CA MET A 43 5.69 12.42 -9.58
C MET A 43 7.00 13.19 -9.61
N PHE A 44 6.95 14.45 -9.19
CA PHE A 44 8.10 15.34 -9.04
C PHE A 44 8.18 15.87 -7.62
N ASN A 45 9.39 15.93 -7.07
CA ASN A 45 9.68 16.70 -5.87
C ASN A 45 10.39 18.01 -6.25
N PHE A 46 10.10 19.07 -5.52
CA PHE A 46 10.64 20.42 -5.73
C PHE A 46 11.39 20.90 -4.47
N PRO A 47 12.18 21.98 -4.56
CA PRO A 47 12.88 22.53 -3.40
C PRO A 47 11.96 23.03 -2.29
N ASP A 48 10.79 23.58 -2.64
CA ASP A 48 9.87 24.18 -1.67
C ASP A 48 8.40 24.18 -2.16
N SER A 49 7.48 24.42 -1.23
CA SER A 49 6.04 24.48 -1.51
C SER A 49 5.63 25.69 -2.36
N ALA A 50 6.41 26.77 -2.35
CA ALA A 50 6.17 27.94 -3.20
C ALA A 50 6.42 27.60 -4.68
N THR A 51 7.41 26.76 -4.96
CA THR A 51 7.74 26.25 -6.30
C THR A 51 6.64 25.32 -6.80
N VAL A 52 6.13 24.40 -5.97
CA VAL A 52 4.94 23.60 -6.30
C VAL A 52 3.78 24.49 -6.72
N LYS A 53 3.51 25.56 -5.95
CA LYS A 53 2.46 26.53 -6.28
C LYS A 53 2.73 27.18 -7.63
N LYS A 54 3.94 27.69 -7.90
CA LYS A 54 4.30 28.29 -9.21
C LYS A 54 4.08 27.31 -10.37
N VAL A 55 4.53 26.07 -10.23
CA VAL A 55 4.37 25.02 -11.25
C VAL A 55 2.90 24.75 -11.55
N VAL A 56 2.05 24.60 -10.53
CA VAL A 56 0.60 24.41 -10.71
C VAL A 56 -0.07 25.59 -11.42
N HIS A 57 0.44 26.81 -11.27
CA HIS A 57 -0.09 27.98 -11.99
C HIS A 57 0.21 27.92 -13.49
N CYS A 58 1.33 27.31 -13.87
CA CYS A 58 1.73 27.11 -15.27
C CYS A 58 1.03 25.90 -15.93
N LEU A 59 0.53 24.95 -15.14
CA LEU A 59 -0.11 23.74 -15.64
C LEU A 59 -1.61 23.93 -15.99
N PRO A 60 -2.20 23.02 -16.80
CA PRO A 60 -3.62 23.01 -17.13
C PRO A 60 -4.53 23.00 -15.91
N ARG A 61 -5.68 23.67 -16.00
CA ARG A 61 -6.64 23.81 -14.89
C ARG A 61 -7.54 22.57 -14.77
N VAL A 62 -6.96 21.43 -14.43
CA VAL A 62 -7.67 20.14 -14.35
C VAL A 62 -8.12 19.74 -12.94
N GLY A 63 -7.65 20.45 -11.89
CA GLY A 63 -7.91 20.07 -10.52
C GLY A 63 -7.33 18.70 -10.18
N VAL A 64 -8.07 17.93 -9.39
CA VAL A 64 -7.75 16.53 -9.04
C VAL A 64 -8.51 15.52 -9.92
N GLY A 65 -8.87 15.93 -11.14
CA GLY A 65 -9.71 15.15 -12.05
C GLY A 65 -11.20 15.28 -11.75
N THR A 66 -12.01 14.50 -12.48
CA THR A 66 -13.48 14.56 -12.44
C THR A 66 -14.12 13.51 -11.52
N ASN A 67 -13.38 12.45 -11.18
CA ASN A 67 -13.94 11.26 -10.55
C ASN A 67 -14.32 11.45 -9.07
N PHE A 68 -13.84 12.53 -8.42
CA PHE A 68 -14.03 12.76 -6.98
C PHE A 68 -15.12 13.79 -6.66
N GLY A 69 -15.91 14.21 -7.65
CA GLY A 69 -16.97 15.20 -7.44
C GLY A 69 -16.46 16.56 -6.96
N LEU A 70 -15.22 16.91 -7.34
CA LEU A 70 -14.56 18.15 -6.94
C LEU A 70 -14.42 19.12 -8.12
N PRO A 71 -14.44 20.44 -7.89
CA PRO A 71 -14.22 21.42 -8.96
C PRO A 71 -12.83 21.31 -9.59
N GLN A 72 -12.75 21.37 -10.93
CA GLN A 72 -11.49 21.36 -11.67
C GLN A 72 -10.80 22.73 -11.62
N THR A 73 -10.16 23.02 -10.49
CA THR A 73 -9.46 24.29 -10.24
C THR A 73 -8.06 24.06 -9.69
N ARG A 74 -7.13 24.98 -9.95
CA ARG A 74 -5.78 24.96 -9.36
C ARG A 74 -5.80 25.00 -7.84
N ARG A 75 -6.81 25.66 -7.25
CA ARG A 75 -7.04 25.66 -5.80
C ARG A 75 -7.25 24.24 -5.26
N ILE A 76 -8.01 23.41 -5.99
CA ILE A 76 -8.25 22.02 -5.63
C ILE A 76 -7.00 21.16 -5.81
N SER A 77 -6.18 21.39 -6.84
CA SER A 77 -4.88 20.72 -6.98
C SER A 77 -3.92 21.01 -5.82
N LEU A 78 -4.02 22.19 -5.21
CA LEU A 78 -3.21 22.64 -4.06
C LEU A 78 -3.90 22.42 -2.71
N ALA A 79 -5.10 21.82 -2.68
CA ALA A 79 -5.85 21.63 -1.46
C ALA A 79 -5.20 20.56 -0.57
N SER A 80 -5.31 20.73 0.75
CA SER A 80 -4.83 19.72 1.69
C SER A 80 -5.70 18.46 1.65
N PRO A 81 -5.18 17.28 2.06
CA PRO A 81 -5.96 16.06 2.16
C PRO A 81 -7.29 16.22 2.91
N LYS A 82 -7.28 16.99 4.01
CA LYS A 82 -8.49 17.28 4.81
C LYS A 82 -9.53 18.10 4.04
N GLN A 83 -9.08 19.06 3.23
CA GLN A 83 -9.97 19.87 2.39
C GLN A 83 -10.57 19.02 1.26
N LEU A 84 -9.76 18.18 0.61
CA LEU A 84 -10.22 17.25 -0.44
C LEU A 84 -11.27 16.28 0.10
N PHE A 85 -11.01 15.67 1.26
CA PHE A 85 -11.95 14.76 1.91
C PHE A 85 -13.29 15.44 2.23
N LYS A 86 -13.25 16.61 2.87
CA LYS A 86 -14.47 17.32 3.30
C LYS A 86 -15.32 17.81 2.11
N ALA A 87 -14.69 18.21 1.01
CA ALA A 87 -15.38 18.78 -0.14
C ALA A 87 -15.84 17.73 -1.18
N SER A 88 -15.26 16.54 -1.15
CA SER A 88 -15.60 15.44 -2.06
C SER A 88 -16.96 14.85 -1.73
N ASN A 89 -17.66 14.34 -2.75
CA ASN A 89 -18.90 13.58 -2.57
C ASN A 89 -18.69 12.06 -2.43
N MET A 90 -17.43 11.59 -2.48
CA MET A 90 -17.10 10.16 -2.52
C MET A 90 -17.60 9.39 -1.29
N THR A 91 -17.59 10.01 -0.11
CA THR A 91 -18.11 9.38 1.11
C THR A 91 -19.61 9.09 1.00
N GLN A 92 -20.39 10.04 0.49
CA GLN A 92 -21.83 9.85 0.29
C GLN A 92 -22.10 8.79 -0.78
N ARG A 93 -21.32 8.80 -1.87
CA ARG A 93 -21.41 7.77 -2.93
C ARG A 93 -21.11 6.37 -2.39
N TRP A 94 -20.09 6.24 -1.56
CA TRP A 94 -19.75 4.99 -0.88
C TRP A 94 -20.86 4.52 0.06
N GLN A 95 -21.40 5.41 0.90
CA GLN A 95 -22.52 5.09 1.80
C GLN A 95 -23.78 4.66 1.04
N ARG A 96 -24.02 5.22 -0.16
CA ARG A 96 -25.09 4.84 -1.08
C ARG A 96 -24.77 3.61 -1.93
N ARG A 97 -23.59 3.00 -1.76
CA ARG A 97 -23.09 1.86 -2.54
C ARG A 97 -22.95 2.12 -4.05
N GLU A 98 -22.80 3.39 -4.43
CA GLU A 98 -22.48 3.78 -5.82
C GLU A 98 -21.00 3.51 -6.16
N ILE A 99 -20.16 3.35 -5.13
CA ILE A 99 -18.78 2.90 -5.24
C ILE A 99 -18.52 1.84 -4.16
N SER A 100 -17.66 0.88 -4.47
CA SER A 100 -17.27 -0.21 -3.59
C SER A 100 -16.34 0.24 -2.44
N ASN A 101 -16.18 -0.63 -1.44
CA ASN A 101 -15.16 -0.44 -0.40
C ASN A 101 -13.76 -0.29 -0.99
N PHE A 102 -13.42 -1.11 -2.00
CA PHE A 102 -12.13 -1.05 -2.69
C PHE A 102 -11.90 0.33 -3.33
N GLU A 103 -12.87 0.81 -4.12
CA GLU A 103 -12.76 2.13 -4.76
C GLU A 103 -12.67 3.27 -3.75
N TYR A 104 -13.42 3.17 -2.65
CA TYR A 104 -13.37 4.17 -1.60
C TYR A 104 -12.02 4.15 -0.86
N LEU A 105 -11.43 2.99 -0.59
CA LEU A 105 -10.08 2.87 -0.03
C LEU A 105 -9.01 3.40 -0.98
N ILE A 106 -9.12 3.15 -2.28
CA ILE A 106 -8.24 3.77 -3.30
C ILE A 106 -8.40 5.29 -3.27
N PHE A 107 -9.62 5.81 -3.19
CA PHE A 107 -9.86 7.25 -3.06
C PHE A 107 -9.17 7.83 -1.82
N LEU A 108 -9.37 7.24 -0.63
CA LEU A 108 -8.77 7.69 0.62
C LEU A 108 -7.24 7.68 0.57
N ASN A 109 -6.65 6.61 0.03
CA ASN A 109 -5.20 6.52 -0.22
C ASN A 109 -4.75 7.67 -1.15
N THR A 110 -5.42 7.84 -2.29
CA THR A 110 -5.07 8.87 -3.28
C THR A 110 -5.11 10.28 -2.71
N ILE A 111 -6.16 10.65 -1.97
CA ILE A 111 -6.30 12.01 -1.41
C ILE A 111 -5.42 12.23 -0.17
N SER A 112 -5.02 11.16 0.53
CA SER A 112 -4.04 11.23 1.61
C SER A 112 -2.60 11.34 1.12
N GLY A 113 -2.39 11.35 -0.20
CA GLY A 113 -1.08 11.55 -0.83
C GLY A 113 -0.30 10.26 -1.07
N ARG A 114 -0.94 9.09 -0.90
CA ARG A 114 -0.35 7.79 -1.22
C ARG A 114 -0.27 7.62 -2.74
N THR A 115 0.76 6.94 -3.21
CA THR A 115 1.04 6.78 -4.65
C THR A 115 1.88 5.54 -4.93
N TYR A 116 1.75 5.00 -6.15
CA TYR A 116 2.60 3.94 -6.67
C TYR A 116 4.00 4.44 -7.11
N ASN A 117 4.19 5.76 -7.28
CA ASN A 117 5.47 6.35 -7.70
C ASN A 117 6.49 6.50 -6.56
N ASP A 118 6.06 6.40 -5.30
CA ASP A 118 6.93 6.41 -4.12
C ASP A 118 6.55 5.25 -3.21
N LEU A 119 7.38 4.19 -3.21
CA LEU A 119 7.14 2.98 -2.42
C LEU A 119 7.14 3.24 -0.91
N ASN A 120 7.70 4.36 -0.42
CA ASN A 120 7.63 4.72 0.99
C ASN A 120 6.27 5.30 1.39
N GLN A 121 5.45 5.66 0.39
CA GLN A 121 4.10 6.18 0.54
C GLN A 121 3.09 5.32 -0.24
N TYR A 122 3.38 4.02 -0.37
CA TYR A 122 2.53 3.08 -1.08
C TYR A 122 1.11 3.02 -0.47
N PRO A 123 0.05 2.80 -1.27
CA PRO A 123 -1.31 2.63 -0.76
C PRO A 123 -1.42 1.50 0.28
N VAL A 124 -2.30 1.68 1.25
CA VAL A 124 -2.48 0.75 2.38
C VAL A 124 -3.91 0.23 2.39
N PHE A 125 -4.03 -1.09 2.52
CA PHE A 125 -5.29 -1.82 2.66
C PHE A 125 -5.26 -2.63 3.97
N PRO A 126 -6.39 -2.79 4.66
CA PRO A 126 -6.41 -3.53 5.91
C PRO A 126 -6.34 -5.04 5.65
N TRP A 127 -5.76 -5.81 6.56
CA TRP A 127 -6.13 -7.23 6.66
C TRP A 127 -7.62 -7.36 6.99
N VAL A 128 -8.35 -8.22 6.26
CA VAL A 128 -9.79 -8.44 6.47
C VAL A 128 -10.07 -9.84 7.00
N ILE A 129 -9.58 -10.88 6.33
CA ILE A 129 -9.74 -12.27 6.75
C ILE A 129 -8.72 -12.62 7.84
N THR A 130 -9.11 -13.42 8.82
CA THR A 130 -8.24 -13.90 9.92
C THR A 130 -7.96 -15.40 9.86
N ASN A 131 -8.77 -16.15 9.11
CA ASN A 131 -8.70 -17.60 9.02
C ASN A 131 -8.06 -18.03 7.69
N TYR A 132 -6.85 -18.58 7.79
CA TYR A 132 -6.06 -19.07 6.65
C TYR A 132 -5.70 -20.56 6.79
N GLU A 133 -6.40 -21.29 7.66
CA GLU A 133 -6.04 -22.67 8.05
C GLU A 133 -7.14 -23.69 7.69
N THR A 134 -8.39 -23.27 7.49
CA THR A 134 -9.52 -24.17 7.22
C THR A 134 -9.70 -24.46 5.72
N GLU A 135 -10.26 -25.64 5.42
CA GLU A 135 -10.63 -26.07 4.05
C GLU A 135 -11.75 -25.24 3.42
N GLU A 136 -12.64 -24.71 4.26
CA GLU A 136 -13.74 -23.84 3.84
C GLU A 136 -13.70 -22.52 4.62
N LEU A 137 -14.09 -21.43 3.95
CA LEU A 137 -14.21 -20.11 4.55
C LEU A 137 -15.66 -19.63 4.48
N ASP A 138 -16.34 -19.68 5.62
CA ASP A 138 -17.68 -19.11 5.76
C ASP A 138 -17.61 -17.59 5.94
N LEU A 139 -17.98 -16.84 4.90
CA LEU A 139 -18.02 -15.38 4.90
C LEU A 139 -19.18 -14.79 5.71
N THR A 140 -20.06 -15.62 6.25
CA THR A 140 -21.13 -15.18 7.17
C THR A 140 -20.71 -15.24 8.63
N LEU A 141 -19.63 -15.97 8.94
CA LEU A 141 -19.16 -16.18 10.31
C LEU A 141 -18.28 -15.00 10.77
N PRO A 142 -18.70 -14.19 11.78
CA PRO A 142 -17.96 -13.00 12.19
C PRO A 142 -16.53 -13.27 12.69
N SER A 143 -16.25 -14.47 13.20
CA SER A 143 -14.89 -14.83 13.70
C SER A 143 -13.85 -14.98 12.59
N ASN A 144 -14.27 -15.12 11.32
CA ASN A 144 -13.36 -15.15 10.18
C ASN A 144 -12.88 -13.75 9.75
N PHE A 145 -13.41 -12.69 10.37
CA PHE A 145 -13.09 -11.31 10.04
C PHE A 145 -12.32 -10.63 11.17
N ARG A 146 -11.40 -9.77 10.77
CA ARG A 146 -10.62 -8.96 11.69
C ARG A 146 -11.51 -7.89 12.31
N ASP A 147 -11.30 -7.62 13.59
CA ASP A 147 -11.77 -6.39 14.23
C ASP A 147 -11.10 -5.16 13.58
N LEU A 148 -11.81 -4.53 12.63
CA LEU A 148 -11.35 -3.35 11.89
C LEU A 148 -11.30 -2.07 12.75
N SER A 149 -11.79 -2.10 13.99
CA SER A 149 -11.65 -0.98 14.93
C SER A 149 -10.26 -0.89 15.56
N LYS A 150 -9.44 -1.95 15.42
CA LYS A 150 -8.13 -2.08 16.07
C LYS A 150 -6.98 -2.15 15.06
N PRO A 151 -5.81 -1.55 15.37
CA PRO A 151 -4.59 -1.77 14.59
C PRO A 151 -4.06 -3.20 14.76
N ILE A 152 -3.17 -3.66 13.86
CA ILE A 152 -2.58 -5.01 13.91
C ILE A 152 -2.02 -5.33 15.29
N GLY A 153 -1.25 -4.39 15.86
CA GLY A 153 -0.58 -4.55 17.14
C GLY A 153 -1.53 -4.83 18.32
N ALA A 154 -2.80 -4.42 18.22
CA ALA A 154 -3.80 -4.55 19.28
C ALA A 154 -4.73 -5.77 19.13
N LEU A 155 -4.56 -6.59 18.08
CA LEU A 155 -5.41 -7.76 17.84
C LEU A 155 -5.12 -8.90 18.82
N ASN A 156 -3.85 -9.22 19.02
CA ASN A 156 -3.41 -10.23 19.98
C ASN A 156 -3.29 -9.60 21.38
N PRO A 157 -4.10 -10.02 22.38
CA PRO A 157 -4.11 -9.39 23.70
C PRO A 157 -2.77 -9.42 24.43
N LYS A 158 -2.00 -10.52 24.30
CA LYS A 158 -0.68 -10.62 24.93
C LYS A 158 0.30 -9.61 24.35
N ARG A 159 0.24 -9.42 23.04
CA ARG A 159 1.10 -8.45 22.35
C ARG A 159 0.65 -7.01 22.57
N ALA A 160 -0.66 -6.79 22.65
CA ALA A 160 -1.23 -5.48 22.99
C ALA A 160 -0.73 -5.02 24.38
N ALA A 161 -0.74 -5.90 25.38
CA ALA A 161 -0.22 -5.62 26.71
C ALA A 161 1.27 -5.21 26.68
N PHE A 162 2.10 -5.94 25.92
CA PHE A 162 3.51 -5.59 25.72
C PHE A 162 3.70 -4.20 25.09
N PHE A 163 2.89 -3.83 24.08
CA PHE A 163 2.98 -2.50 23.47
C PHE A 163 2.49 -1.39 24.40
N THR A 164 1.47 -1.65 25.21
CA THR A 164 0.98 -0.72 26.24
C THR A 164 2.04 -0.50 27.30
N GLU A 165 2.64 -1.57 27.84
CA GLU A 165 3.73 -1.48 28.83
C GLU A 165 4.91 -0.68 28.28
N ARG A 166 5.36 -0.96 27.05
CA ARG A 166 6.39 -0.16 26.37
C ARG A 166 6.03 1.33 26.36
N PHE A 167 4.81 1.68 25.95
CA PHE A 167 4.38 3.07 25.86
C PHE A 167 4.36 3.73 27.24
N GLU A 168 3.83 3.05 28.25
CA GLU A 168 3.68 3.58 29.61
C GLU A 168 5.03 3.81 30.28
N THR A 169 5.95 2.84 30.15
CA THR A 169 7.30 2.85 30.77
C THR A 169 8.35 3.60 29.97
N TRP A 170 8.01 4.12 28.79
CA TRP A 170 8.96 4.86 27.95
C TRP A 170 9.39 6.17 28.62
N GLU A 171 10.68 6.26 28.96
CA GLU A 171 11.33 7.41 29.59
C GLU A 171 12.50 7.88 28.71
N ASP A 172 12.18 8.68 27.69
CA ASP A 172 13.16 9.38 26.85
C ASP A 172 12.69 10.83 26.66
N GLU A 173 13.57 11.79 26.96
CA GLU A 173 13.24 13.22 26.87
C GLU A 173 13.20 13.74 25.43
N GLN A 174 13.88 13.08 24.50
CA GLN A 174 14.01 13.50 23.10
C GLN A 174 13.05 12.76 22.17
N VAL A 175 12.72 11.50 22.49
CA VAL A 175 11.87 10.64 21.67
C VAL A 175 10.48 10.50 22.31
N PRO A 176 9.40 10.99 21.66
CA PRO A 176 8.04 10.83 22.16
C PRO A 176 7.67 9.35 22.37
N LYS A 177 6.83 9.08 23.37
CA LYS A 177 6.31 7.74 23.65
C LYS A 177 5.62 7.14 22.42
N PHE A 178 5.83 5.84 22.18
CA PHE A 178 5.24 5.13 21.05
C PHE A 178 4.93 3.67 21.41
N HIS A 179 3.93 3.10 20.73
CA HIS A 179 3.60 1.68 20.84
C HIS A 179 4.49 0.83 19.91
N TYR A 180 4.64 1.28 18.66
CA TYR A 180 5.30 0.55 17.59
C TYR A 180 6.54 1.30 17.11
N GLY A 181 7.72 0.67 17.20
CA GLY A 181 8.95 1.16 16.57
C GLY A 181 9.03 0.80 15.08
N THR A 182 8.05 0.06 14.58
CA THR A 182 7.91 -0.32 13.16
C THR A 182 6.60 0.24 12.61
N HIS A 183 6.49 0.31 11.29
CA HIS A 183 5.38 0.94 10.60
C HIS A 183 4.60 -0.07 9.76
N TYR A 184 3.29 0.13 9.60
CA TYR A 184 2.43 -0.82 8.87
C TYR A 184 2.61 -0.81 7.34
N SER A 185 3.34 0.18 6.81
CA SER A 185 3.56 0.38 5.37
C SER A 185 4.98 0.90 5.14
N THR A 186 5.78 0.14 4.41
CA THR A 186 7.16 0.49 4.07
C THR A 186 7.46 0.07 2.63
N SER A 187 8.47 0.68 2.02
CA SER A 187 8.97 0.25 0.71
C SER A 187 9.44 -1.20 0.75
N SER A 188 10.13 -1.61 1.82
CA SER A 188 10.55 -3.00 2.03
C SER A 188 9.38 -3.99 2.04
N PHE A 189 8.26 -3.65 2.70
CA PHE A 189 7.07 -4.52 2.70
C PHE A 189 6.43 -4.61 1.32
N THR A 190 6.35 -3.48 0.60
CA THR A 190 5.82 -3.47 -0.77
C THR A 190 6.65 -4.38 -1.69
N LEU A 191 7.98 -4.28 -1.63
CA LEU A 191 8.87 -5.12 -2.41
C LEU A 191 8.82 -6.59 -1.98
N MET A 192 8.69 -6.86 -0.68
CA MET A 192 8.53 -8.21 -0.16
C MET A 192 7.22 -8.85 -0.67
N TRP A 193 6.10 -8.10 -0.68
CA TRP A 193 4.83 -8.60 -1.19
C TRP A 193 4.87 -8.90 -2.69
N LEU A 194 5.53 -8.04 -3.46
CA LEU A 194 5.55 -8.10 -4.92
C LEU A 194 6.83 -8.74 -5.49
N ILE A 195 7.59 -9.47 -4.65
CA ILE A 195 8.93 -10.00 -5.00
C ILE A 195 8.93 -10.91 -6.24
N ARG A 196 7.77 -11.45 -6.63
CA ARG A 196 7.59 -12.34 -7.80
C ARG A 196 7.27 -11.61 -9.11
N ILE A 197 7.10 -10.28 -9.06
CA ILE A 197 6.70 -9.45 -10.20
C ILE A 197 7.79 -8.42 -10.53
N GLU A 198 8.17 -8.31 -11.81
CA GLU A 198 8.98 -7.18 -12.28
C GLU A 198 8.13 -5.90 -12.40
N PRO A 199 8.67 -4.72 -12.07
CA PRO A 199 10.07 -4.43 -11.77
C PRO A 199 10.47 -4.59 -10.28
N PHE A 200 9.56 -5.06 -9.42
CA PHE A 200 9.77 -5.12 -7.97
C PHE A 200 10.85 -6.11 -7.59
N THR A 201 10.98 -7.23 -8.31
CA THR A 201 12.10 -8.17 -8.13
C THR A 201 13.44 -7.48 -8.36
N THR A 202 13.60 -6.76 -9.47
CA THR A 202 14.82 -5.98 -9.75
C THR A 202 15.10 -4.94 -8.66
N PHE A 203 14.08 -4.27 -8.15
CA PHE A 203 14.22 -3.28 -7.07
C PHE A 203 14.64 -3.94 -5.76
N PHE A 204 14.03 -5.07 -5.40
CA PHE A 204 14.37 -5.84 -4.22
C PHE A 204 15.82 -6.31 -4.24
N LEU A 205 16.24 -6.94 -5.35
CA LEU A 205 17.61 -7.42 -5.52
C LEU A 205 18.62 -6.27 -5.43
N ASN A 206 18.31 -5.11 -6.00
CA ASN A 206 19.22 -3.96 -5.89
C ASN A 206 19.40 -3.49 -4.44
N LEU A 207 18.32 -3.44 -3.65
CA LEU A 207 18.40 -3.06 -2.24
C LEU A 207 19.14 -4.10 -1.39
N GLN A 208 19.05 -5.38 -1.75
CA GLN A 208 19.67 -6.50 -1.03
C GLN A 208 21.07 -6.90 -1.54
N GLY A 209 21.73 -6.04 -2.33
CA GLY A 209 23.10 -6.30 -2.81
C GLY A 209 23.20 -7.39 -3.89
N GLY A 210 22.14 -7.60 -4.67
CA GLY A 210 22.09 -8.45 -5.85
C GLY A 210 21.61 -9.88 -5.61
N LYS A 211 21.14 -10.21 -4.41
CA LYS A 211 20.65 -11.55 -4.05
C LYS A 211 19.27 -11.49 -3.40
N PHE A 212 18.53 -12.59 -3.52
CA PHE A 212 17.32 -12.80 -2.73
C PHE A 212 17.67 -12.90 -1.23
N ASP A 213 16.68 -12.60 -0.39
CA ASP A 213 16.83 -12.72 1.06
C ASP A 213 16.81 -14.19 1.50
N HIS A 214 17.04 -14.46 2.78
CA HIS A 214 16.88 -15.78 3.37
C HIS A 214 15.47 -16.33 3.11
N ALA A 215 15.37 -17.60 2.74
CA ALA A 215 14.12 -18.26 2.36
C ALA A 215 13.04 -18.14 3.47
N ASP A 216 13.44 -18.31 4.74
CA ASP A 216 12.55 -18.19 5.90
C ASP A 216 11.98 -16.77 6.12
N ARG A 217 12.65 -15.74 5.61
CA ARG A 217 12.17 -14.34 5.67
C ARG A 217 11.41 -13.93 4.41
N THR A 218 11.58 -14.65 3.32
CA THR A 218 10.90 -14.38 2.06
C THR A 218 9.40 -14.67 2.20
N PHE A 219 8.57 -13.81 1.62
CA PHE A 219 7.13 -14.03 1.59
C PHE A 219 6.82 -15.31 0.80
N SER A 220 6.33 -16.34 1.49
CA SER A 220 6.07 -17.66 0.91
C SER A 220 4.71 -18.24 1.27
N SER A 221 3.99 -17.67 2.25
CA SER A 221 2.75 -18.25 2.76
C SER A 221 1.85 -17.18 3.36
N ILE A 222 0.57 -17.19 3.00
CA ILE A 222 -0.43 -16.24 3.54
C ILE A 222 -0.62 -16.47 5.03
N SER A 223 -0.81 -17.72 5.44
CA SER A 223 -0.98 -18.07 6.86
C SER A 223 0.24 -17.65 7.69
N ARG A 224 1.45 -17.94 7.20
CA ARG A 224 2.69 -17.54 7.88
C ARG A 224 2.79 -16.02 8.02
N ALA A 225 2.51 -15.29 6.93
CA ALA A 225 2.59 -13.84 6.93
C ALA A 225 1.60 -13.20 7.92
N TRP A 226 0.36 -13.70 7.99
CA TRP A 226 -0.64 -13.31 8.98
C TRP A 226 -0.21 -13.66 10.40
N ARG A 227 0.27 -14.89 10.63
CA ARG A 227 0.76 -15.36 11.94
C ARG A 227 1.91 -14.50 12.46
N ASN A 228 2.84 -14.12 11.59
CA ASN A 228 3.93 -13.20 11.93
C ASN A 228 3.38 -11.83 12.34
N CYS A 229 2.43 -11.28 11.55
CA CYS A 229 1.70 -10.05 11.93
C CYS A 229 0.99 -10.15 13.28
N GLN A 230 0.72 -11.33 13.83
CA GLN A 230 0.05 -11.53 15.13
C GLN A 230 1.00 -11.81 16.30
N ARG A 231 2.25 -12.19 16.02
CA ARG A 231 3.18 -12.72 17.04
C ARG A 231 4.45 -11.90 17.17
N ASP A 232 5.06 -11.50 16.06
CA ASP A 232 6.29 -10.73 16.08
C ASP A 232 5.99 -9.29 16.56
N THR A 233 6.80 -8.79 17.49
CA THR A 233 6.67 -7.43 18.06
C THR A 233 7.21 -6.35 17.13
N SER A 234 7.94 -6.75 16.10
CA SER A 234 8.46 -5.89 15.03
C SER A 234 7.59 -5.92 13.77
N ASP A 235 6.59 -6.81 13.70
CA ASP A 235 5.75 -6.99 12.52
C ASP A 235 4.30 -6.56 12.78
N VAL A 236 4.00 -5.32 12.36
CA VAL A 236 2.66 -4.72 12.39
C VAL A 236 2.15 -4.36 11.00
N LYS A 237 2.65 -5.04 9.96
CA LYS A 237 2.37 -4.70 8.55
C LYS A 237 0.89 -4.90 8.19
N GLU A 238 0.33 -3.93 7.47
CA GLU A 238 -0.96 -4.03 6.81
C GLU A 238 -0.77 -4.52 5.36
N LEU A 239 -1.87 -4.77 4.66
CA LEU A 239 -1.88 -5.22 3.28
C LEU A 239 -1.67 -4.06 2.28
N ILE A 240 -1.44 -4.47 1.04
CA ILE A 240 -1.42 -3.59 -0.15
C ILE A 240 -2.67 -3.88 -1.01
N PRO A 241 -3.09 -2.94 -1.89
CA PRO A 241 -4.25 -3.13 -2.76
C PRO A 241 -4.23 -4.44 -3.56
N GLU A 242 -3.06 -4.90 -3.97
CA GLU A 242 -2.83 -6.04 -4.87
C GLU A 242 -3.38 -7.35 -4.33
N PHE A 243 -3.48 -7.51 -3.01
CA PHE A 243 -4.15 -8.67 -2.38
C PHE A 243 -5.62 -8.84 -2.80
N TYR A 244 -6.23 -7.77 -3.32
CA TYR A 244 -7.64 -7.73 -3.69
C TYR A 244 -7.86 -7.72 -5.20
N TYR A 245 -6.81 -7.74 -6.03
CA TYR A 245 -7.01 -7.75 -7.50
C TYR A 245 -5.89 -8.38 -8.35
N LEU A 246 -4.72 -8.71 -7.79
CA LEU A 246 -3.54 -9.11 -8.56
C LEU A 246 -3.08 -10.53 -8.20
N PRO A 247 -3.67 -11.60 -8.76
CA PRO A 247 -3.30 -12.98 -8.44
C PRO A 247 -1.85 -13.33 -8.78
N GLU A 248 -1.26 -12.66 -9.76
CA GLU A 248 0.11 -12.90 -10.25
C GLU A 248 1.16 -12.71 -9.16
N MET A 249 0.88 -11.93 -8.10
CA MET A 249 1.85 -11.71 -7.02
C MET A 249 2.11 -12.98 -6.19
N PHE A 250 1.23 -13.97 -6.28
CA PHE A 250 1.31 -15.23 -5.55
C PHE A 250 1.98 -16.34 -6.37
N VAL A 251 2.31 -16.10 -7.65
CA VAL A 251 2.87 -17.12 -8.56
C VAL A 251 4.29 -16.73 -8.95
N ASN A 252 5.21 -17.69 -8.91
CA ASN A 252 6.58 -17.54 -9.36
C ASN A 252 6.70 -17.84 -10.87
N SER A 253 5.96 -17.08 -11.68
CA SER A 253 5.91 -17.28 -13.15
C SER A 253 7.27 -17.12 -13.84
N ASN A 254 8.18 -16.37 -13.22
CA ASN A 254 9.54 -16.12 -13.71
C ASN A 254 10.56 -17.20 -13.29
N ASN A 255 10.13 -18.23 -12.55
CA ASN A 255 10.97 -19.33 -12.06
C ASN A 255 12.20 -18.83 -11.26
N TYR A 256 12.00 -17.82 -10.41
CA TYR A 256 13.06 -17.32 -9.54
C TYR A 256 13.51 -18.39 -8.54
N ASN A 257 14.81 -18.41 -8.25
CA ASN A 257 15.35 -19.19 -7.14
C ASN A 257 15.21 -18.39 -5.84
N LEU A 258 14.13 -18.65 -5.11
CA LEU A 258 13.85 -17.99 -3.82
C LEU A 258 14.42 -18.76 -2.62
N GLY A 259 15.21 -19.81 -2.88
CA GLY A 259 15.89 -20.61 -1.87
C GLY A 259 15.03 -21.73 -1.27
N VAL A 260 15.59 -22.35 -0.24
CA VAL A 260 14.99 -23.45 0.52
C VAL A 260 15.03 -23.07 1.99
N MET A 261 13.91 -23.25 2.69
CA MET A 261 13.79 -22.96 4.11
C MET A 261 14.58 -23.98 4.95
N GLU A 262 14.80 -23.67 6.22
CA GLU A 262 15.50 -24.58 7.15
C GLU A 262 14.82 -25.94 7.30
N ASP A 263 13.50 -26.00 7.15
CA ASP A 263 12.71 -27.25 7.20
C ASP A 263 12.76 -28.07 5.89
N GLY A 264 13.49 -27.59 4.87
CA GLY A 264 13.62 -28.23 3.57
C GLY A 264 12.56 -27.82 2.55
N THR A 265 11.60 -26.96 2.91
CA THR A 265 10.56 -26.48 1.99
C THR A 265 11.15 -25.54 0.94
N VAL A 266 10.94 -25.84 -0.33
CA VAL A 266 11.37 -25.00 -1.45
C VAL A 266 10.44 -23.79 -1.56
N VAL A 267 11.02 -22.58 -1.61
CA VAL A 267 10.23 -21.36 -1.83
C VAL A 267 10.01 -21.15 -3.32
N CYS A 268 8.74 -21.16 -3.75
CA CYS A 268 8.35 -20.93 -5.13
C CYS A 268 7.08 -20.08 -5.17
N ASP A 269 5.94 -20.63 -5.58
CA ASP A 269 4.62 -20.02 -5.42
C ASP A 269 4.33 -19.76 -3.94
N VAL A 270 3.44 -18.80 -3.68
CA VAL A 270 2.97 -18.52 -2.32
C VAL A 270 1.98 -19.61 -1.92
N GLU A 271 2.22 -20.22 -0.77
CA GLU A 271 1.28 -21.15 -0.13
C GLU A 271 -0.02 -20.40 0.20
N LEU A 272 -1.08 -20.85 -0.47
CA LEU A 272 -2.44 -20.34 -0.29
C LEU A 272 -3.13 -21.05 0.88
N PRO A 273 -4.12 -20.40 1.51
CA PRO A 273 -4.96 -21.08 2.48
C PRO A 273 -5.76 -22.21 1.82
N PRO A 274 -6.13 -23.27 2.56
CA PRO A 274 -6.77 -24.44 1.95
C PRO A 274 -8.10 -24.14 1.21
N TRP A 275 -8.83 -23.12 1.65
CA TRP A 275 -10.06 -22.64 0.99
C TRP A 275 -9.84 -21.96 -0.37
N ALA A 276 -8.61 -21.61 -0.75
CA ALA A 276 -8.27 -21.05 -2.05
C ALA A 276 -7.45 -22.05 -2.87
N LYS A 277 -8.06 -22.64 -3.90
CA LYS A 277 -7.39 -23.64 -4.75
C LYS A 277 -6.44 -22.99 -5.76
N THR A 278 -6.66 -21.72 -6.08
CA THR A 278 -5.87 -20.94 -7.03
C THR A 278 -5.62 -19.53 -6.51
N PRO A 279 -4.56 -18.83 -6.98
CA PRO A 279 -4.35 -17.41 -6.70
C PRO A 279 -5.55 -16.54 -7.07
N GLU A 280 -6.23 -16.87 -8.17
CA GLU A 280 -7.44 -16.21 -8.64
C GLU A 280 -8.59 -16.40 -7.65
N ASP A 281 -8.78 -17.62 -7.12
CA ASP A 281 -9.76 -17.87 -6.06
C ASP A 281 -9.45 -17.09 -4.79
N PHE A 282 -8.18 -17.04 -4.39
CA PHE A 282 -7.74 -16.27 -3.22
C PHE A 282 -8.10 -14.79 -3.38
N VAL A 283 -7.74 -14.18 -4.50
CA VAL A 283 -8.03 -12.77 -4.79
C VAL A 283 -9.53 -12.51 -4.92
N ARG A 284 -10.26 -13.40 -5.60
CA ARG A 284 -11.72 -13.30 -5.77
C ARG A 284 -12.40 -13.29 -4.41
N ILE A 285 -12.08 -14.24 -3.53
CA ILE A 285 -12.67 -14.35 -2.19
C ILE A 285 -12.32 -13.15 -1.32
N ASN A 286 -11.09 -12.63 -1.40
CA ASN A 286 -10.71 -11.39 -0.70
C ASN A 286 -11.54 -10.17 -1.10
N ARG A 287 -12.12 -10.17 -2.31
CA ARG A 287 -12.91 -9.05 -2.86
C ARG A 287 -14.43 -9.21 -2.73
N MET A 288 -14.91 -10.36 -2.24
CA MET A 288 -16.33 -10.61 -1.97
C MET A 288 -16.80 -9.85 -0.73
#